data_AF-W9RJH3-F1
#
_entry.id   AF-W9RJH3-F1
#
_cell.length_a   1.000
_cell.length_b   1.000
_cell.length_c   1.000
_cell.angle_alpha   90.00
_cell.angle_beta   90.00
_cell.angle_gamma   90.00
#
_symmetry.space_group_name_H-M   'P 1'
#
loop_
_entity.id
_entity.type
_entity.pdbx_description
1 polymer ?
#
loop_
_entity_poly.entity_id
_entity_poly.type
_entity_poly.pdbx_seq_one_letter_code
_entity_poly.pdbx_strand_id
1 'polypeptide(L)'
;MGGPVVKSKKTYQNQTPLSYKRSRIKVIFKSCDGRRVWYSVFHNSHGSVTGLASQEIASDRQRVTIITYQSEEASSMVTEIGWTHKESIVNLSGSLDDFLASAVDAAKKAGEIIRKGFYQIKHVEHKGQVDLVTETDKECEDLIFNHLKQLYPTHKFIGEETTAAYGTTELTDEPTWIVDPLDGTTNFVHGFPFVCVSIGLTIGKVPTVGVVYNPIIDELFSAMRGKGAFLNGNSIKVSSQSELVTSLLATETTNQILVVLKEQAGTKRDKLTVDATTNRLNSLLFKVRSLRMSGSCALNLCGIACGRLDLFYELGFGGPWDVAGGAVIVKEAGGLVYDPSGKEFDITSQRVAASNPLLKDAFVEALKQSE
;
A
#
# COMPACT_ATOMS: atom_id res chain seq x y z
N MET A 1 -28.22 39.84 -20.87
CA MET A 1 -27.35 40.40 -21.92
C MET A 1 -25.92 40.30 -21.43
N GLY A 2 -24.96 39.59 -22.04
CA GLY A 2 -24.96 38.73 -23.21
C GLY A 2 -23.99 37.56 -22.96
N GLY A 3 -24.27 36.40 -23.56
CA GLY A 3 -23.45 35.20 -23.44
C GLY A 3 -22.15 35.26 -24.27
N PRO A 4 -21.23 34.31 -24.07
CA PRO A 4 -19.95 34.29 -24.78
C PRO A 4 -20.16 34.16 -26.30
N VAL A 5 -19.51 35.07 -27.03
CA VAL A 5 -19.56 35.16 -28.49
C VAL A 5 -18.66 34.09 -29.11
N VAL A 6 -19.25 33.18 -29.89
CA VAL A 6 -18.52 32.19 -30.70
C VAL A 6 -17.70 32.89 -31.77
N LYS A 7 -16.39 33.07 -31.55
CA LYS A 7 -15.48 33.59 -32.58
C LYS A 7 -14.98 32.43 -33.47
N SER A 8 -15.69 32.24 -34.57
CA SER A 8 -15.31 31.50 -35.79
C SER A 8 -15.17 29.96 -35.70
N LYS A 9 -15.97 29.26 -36.52
CA LYS A 9 -15.71 27.89 -36.97
C LYS A 9 -14.69 27.96 -38.10
N LYS A 10 -13.46 27.46 -37.90
CA LYS A 10 -12.54 27.18 -39.01
C LYS A 10 -12.47 25.68 -39.26
N THR A 11 -12.80 25.28 -40.48
CA THR A 11 -12.59 23.92 -40.99
C THR A 11 -11.18 23.87 -41.58
N TYR A 12 -10.25 23.16 -40.95
CA TYR A 12 -8.92 22.96 -41.50
C TYR A 12 -8.91 21.72 -42.40
N GLN A 13 -8.64 21.92 -43.70
CA GLN A 13 -8.23 20.85 -44.61
C GLN A 13 -6.70 20.72 -44.56
N ASN A 14 -6.23 19.49 -44.33
CA ASN A 14 -4.87 18.98 -44.51
C ASN A 14 -3.72 20.00 -44.45
N GLN A 15 -3.18 20.21 -43.26
CA GLN A 15 -1.81 20.70 -43.09
C GLN A 15 -1.02 19.76 -42.17
N THR A 16 0.24 19.59 -42.54
CA THR A 16 1.27 18.67 -42.06
C THR A 16 1.40 18.65 -40.53
N PRO A 17 1.62 17.50 -39.86
CA PRO A 17 1.58 17.44 -38.41
C PRO A 17 2.83 18.08 -37.79
N LEU A 18 2.63 19.11 -36.98
CA LEU A 18 3.61 19.58 -35.99
C LEU A 18 4.02 18.39 -35.11
N SER A 19 5.33 18.19 -34.94
CA SER A 19 5.90 17.03 -34.23
C SER A 19 5.69 17.14 -32.72
N TYR A 20 4.55 16.68 -32.22
CA TYR A 20 4.33 16.47 -30.79
C TYR A 20 4.87 15.10 -30.37
N LYS A 21 5.65 15.04 -29.28
CA LYS A 21 5.97 13.76 -28.61
C LYS A 21 4.65 13.20 -28.04
N ARG A 22 4.10 12.16 -28.67
CA ARG A 22 2.90 11.47 -28.21
C ARG A 22 3.20 10.66 -26.94
N SER A 23 3.04 11.25 -25.77
CA SER A 23 2.77 10.48 -24.54
C SER A 23 1.25 10.21 -24.50
N ARG A 24 0.83 9.01 -24.92
CA ARG A 24 -0.58 8.60 -24.81
C ARG A 24 -0.89 8.23 -23.36
N ILE A 25 -1.21 9.21 -22.53
CA ILE A 25 -1.89 8.94 -21.26
C ILE A 25 -3.37 8.72 -21.60
N LYS A 26 -3.84 7.49 -21.45
CA LYS A 26 -5.27 7.16 -21.53
C LYS A 26 -5.87 7.33 -20.14
N VAL A 27 -6.68 8.36 -19.96
CA VAL A 27 -7.48 8.52 -18.73
C VAL A 27 -8.91 8.10 -19.05
N ILE A 28 -9.45 7.16 -18.28
CA ILE A 28 -10.82 6.67 -18.42
C ILE A 28 -11.67 7.39 -17.38
N PHE A 29 -12.69 8.12 -17.82
CA PHE A 29 -13.71 8.66 -16.93
C PHE A 29 -15.06 7.98 -17.21
N LYS A 30 -15.81 7.73 -16.13
CA LYS A 30 -17.21 7.34 -16.19
C LYS A 30 -18.03 8.59 -15.90
N SER A 31 -18.80 9.04 -16.89
CA SER A 31 -19.75 10.13 -16.75
C SER A 31 -20.86 9.76 -15.76
N CYS A 32 -21.50 10.76 -15.14
CA CYS A 32 -22.64 10.59 -14.22
C CYS A 32 -23.84 9.88 -14.86
N ASP A 33 -23.92 9.84 -16.20
CA ASP A 33 -24.94 9.08 -16.96
C ASP A 33 -24.49 7.65 -17.34
N GLY A 34 -23.34 7.20 -16.83
CA GLY A 34 -22.81 5.86 -17.05
C GLY A 34 -22.01 5.67 -18.35
N ARG A 35 -21.86 6.71 -19.18
CA ARG A 35 -21.08 6.63 -20.42
C ARG A 35 -19.58 6.75 -20.16
N ARG A 36 -18.77 6.00 -20.90
CA ARG A 36 -17.31 6.11 -20.87
C ARG A 36 -16.85 7.08 -21.96
N VAL A 37 -16.15 8.14 -21.56
CA VAL A 37 -15.56 9.12 -22.49
C VAL A 37 -14.04 9.05 -22.37
N TRP A 38 -13.36 9.05 -23.52
CA TRP A 38 -11.91 9.01 -23.59
C TRP A 38 -11.37 10.42 -23.76
N TYR A 39 -10.36 10.77 -22.98
CA TYR A 39 -9.61 12.01 -23.17
C TYR A 39 -8.16 11.71 -23.49
N SER A 40 -7.60 12.47 -24.44
CA SER A 40 -6.17 12.49 -24.74
C SER A 40 -5.61 13.85 -24.34
N VAL A 41 -4.61 13.84 -23.46
CA VAL A 41 -3.88 15.03 -23.02
C VAL A 41 -2.61 15.16 -23.87
N PHE A 42 -2.38 16.34 -24.45
CA PHE A 42 -1.19 16.61 -25.24
C PHE A 42 -0.20 17.48 -24.47
N HIS A 43 1.05 17.06 -24.45
CA HIS A 43 2.16 17.80 -23.85
C HIS A 43 3.07 18.36 -24.94
N ASN A 44 3.63 19.54 -24.70
CA ASN A 44 4.75 20.04 -25.52
C ASN A 44 6.06 19.34 -25.14
N SER A 45 7.14 19.66 -25.85
CA SER A 45 8.50 19.14 -25.60
C SER A 45 9.06 19.49 -24.21
N HIS A 46 8.43 20.39 -23.48
CA HIS A 46 8.81 20.85 -22.14
C HIS A 46 7.89 20.30 -21.03
N GLY A 47 6.96 19.39 -21.37
CA GLY A 47 6.07 18.74 -20.41
C GLY A 47 4.85 19.56 -19.97
N SER A 48 4.60 20.74 -20.56
CA SER A 48 3.40 21.53 -20.27
C SER A 48 2.20 21.01 -21.06
N VAL A 49 1.03 20.94 -20.43
CA VAL A 49 -0.23 20.58 -21.10
C VAL A 49 -0.58 21.68 -22.10
N THR A 50 -0.74 21.30 -23.37
CA THR A 50 -1.02 22.23 -24.47
C THR A 50 -2.37 21.98 -25.13
N GLY A 51 -3.11 20.96 -24.71
CA GLY A 51 -4.46 20.73 -25.19
C GLY A 51 -5.10 19.46 -24.62
N LEU A 52 -6.42 19.47 -24.58
CA LEU A 52 -7.28 18.33 -24.24
C LEU A 52 -8.13 18.01 -25.48
N ALA A 53 -8.14 16.75 -25.90
CA ALA A 53 -9.09 16.24 -26.88
C ALA A 53 -9.98 15.18 -26.24
N SER A 54 -11.29 15.33 -26.38
CA SER A 54 -12.26 14.31 -26.00
C SER A 54 -12.67 13.49 -27.21
N GLN A 55 -12.93 12.20 -26.99
CA GLN A 55 -13.55 11.32 -27.96
C GLN A 55 -14.79 10.69 -27.31
N GLU A 56 -15.95 11.12 -27.79
CA GLU A 56 -17.23 10.50 -27.45
C GLU A 56 -17.52 9.42 -28.51
N ILE A 57 -17.64 8.16 -28.08
CA ILE A 57 -18.03 7.06 -28.99
C ILE A 57 -19.53 6.88 -28.82
N ALA A 58 -20.32 7.54 -29.69
CA ALA A 58 -21.69 7.12 -29.92
C ALA A 58 -21.67 5.85 -30.79
N SER A 59 -22.42 4.84 -30.38
CA SER A 59 -22.72 3.71 -31.25
C SER A 59 -23.46 4.23 -32.48
N ASP A 60 -22.86 4.00 -33.64
CA ASP A 60 -23.32 4.31 -34.99
C ASP A 60 -22.91 5.69 -35.55
N ARG A 61 -22.07 5.60 -36.60
CA ARG A 61 -21.65 6.60 -37.61
C ARG A 61 -21.19 8.01 -37.18
N GLN A 62 -19.88 8.22 -37.39
CA GLN A 62 -19.22 9.46 -37.86
C GLN A 62 -19.76 10.82 -37.35
N ARG A 63 -19.04 11.41 -36.37
CA ARG A 63 -18.53 12.79 -36.43
C ARG A 63 -17.61 13.04 -35.23
N VAL A 64 -16.33 13.32 -35.49
CA VAL A 64 -15.38 13.77 -34.46
C VAL A 64 -15.33 15.29 -34.52
N THR A 65 -15.76 15.96 -33.45
CA THR A 65 -15.62 17.41 -33.31
C THR A 65 -14.37 17.69 -32.48
N ILE A 66 -13.30 18.18 -33.11
CA ILE A 66 -12.08 18.57 -32.43
C ILE A 66 -12.21 20.04 -32.05
N ILE A 67 -12.30 20.35 -30.76
CA ILE A 67 -12.22 21.73 -30.24
C ILE A 67 -10.80 21.92 -29.73
N THR A 68 -10.02 22.77 -30.40
CA THR A 68 -8.69 23.18 -29.95
C THR A 68 -8.79 24.57 -29.34
N TYR A 69 -8.27 24.74 -28.13
CA TYR A 69 -8.05 26.05 -27.54
C TYR A 69 -6.56 26.36 -27.65
N GLN A 70 -6.22 27.49 -28.26
CA GLN A 70 -4.92 28.13 -28.05
C GLN A 70 -5.16 29.35 -27.17
N SER A 71 -4.56 29.39 -25.98
CA SER A 71 -4.36 30.65 -25.28
C SER A 71 -3.01 30.64 -24.57
N GLU A 72 -2.34 31.80 -24.58
CA GLU A 72 -1.13 32.10 -23.80
C GLU A 72 -1.45 32.32 -22.30
N GLU A 73 -2.70 32.12 -21.87
CA GLU A 73 -3.15 32.36 -20.49
C GLU A 73 -4.06 31.22 -20.05
N ALA A 74 -3.48 30.05 -19.76
CA ALA A 74 -4.20 28.86 -19.30
C ALA A 74 -4.42 28.82 -17.77
N SER A 75 -4.11 29.89 -17.03
CA SER A 75 -4.15 29.87 -15.56
C SER A 75 -5.51 30.27 -14.95
N SER A 76 -6.41 30.90 -15.70
CA SER A 76 -7.61 31.56 -15.12
C SER A 76 -8.96 30.93 -15.47
N MET A 77 -9.03 29.96 -16.39
CA MET A 77 -10.31 29.33 -16.81
C MET A 77 -10.63 27.99 -16.12
N VAL A 78 -9.74 27.46 -15.29
CA VAL A 78 -10.00 26.21 -14.54
C VAL A 78 -11.02 26.44 -13.39
N THR A 79 -11.32 27.70 -13.06
CA THR A 79 -12.14 28.09 -11.90
C THR A 79 -13.65 28.12 -12.12
N GLU A 80 -14.19 28.04 -13.34
CA GLU A 80 -15.63 28.24 -13.59
C GLU A 80 -16.44 27.00 -14.02
N ILE A 81 -15.79 25.85 -14.18
CA ILE A 81 -16.51 24.56 -14.19
C ILE A 81 -16.38 24.02 -12.77
N GLY A 82 -17.48 23.96 -12.02
CA GLY A 82 -17.47 23.50 -10.63
C GLY A 82 -16.92 22.08 -10.48
N TRP A 83 -15.63 21.98 -10.15
CA TRP A 83 -14.96 20.75 -9.76
C TRP A 83 -15.10 20.56 -8.25
N THR A 84 -15.98 19.66 -7.80
CA THR A 84 -16.07 19.24 -6.39
C THR A 84 -15.16 18.05 -6.05
N HIS A 85 -14.18 17.73 -6.89
CA HIS A 85 -13.04 16.90 -6.50
C HIS A 85 -11.72 17.63 -6.76
N LYS A 86 -11.16 18.20 -5.68
CA LYS A 86 -9.74 18.52 -5.61
C LYS A 86 -8.99 17.20 -5.46
N GLU A 87 -8.54 16.59 -6.56
CA GLU A 87 -7.31 15.82 -6.47
C GLU A 87 -6.19 16.86 -6.28
N SER A 88 -5.66 16.92 -5.06
CA SER A 88 -4.51 17.74 -4.72
C SER A 88 -3.35 17.33 -5.63
N ILE A 89 -2.95 18.17 -6.56
CA ILE A 89 -1.66 18.03 -7.25
C ILE A 89 -0.60 18.33 -6.18
N VAL A 90 -0.17 17.31 -5.47
CA VAL A 90 0.95 17.40 -4.53
C VAL A 90 2.20 17.54 -5.38
N ASN A 91 2.87 18.70 -5.30
CA ASN A 91 4.21 18.88 -5.88
C ASN A 91 5.20 18.00 -5.11
N LEU A 92 5.37 16.76 -5.56
CA LEU A 92 6.36 15.84 -5.02
C LEU A 92 7.74 16.27 -5.49
N SER A 93 8.62 16.64 -4.57
CA SER A 93 10.05 16.78 -4.84
C SER A 93 10.67 15.38 -4.88
N GLY A 94 10.53 14.66 -6.00
CA GLY A 94 11.10 13.32 -6.19
C GLY A 94 10.21 12.42 -7.04
N SER A 95 10.82 11.50 -7.80
CA SER A 95 10.10 10.44 -8.51
C SER A 95 9.81 9.25 -7.59
N LEU A 96 8.86 8.38 -7.96
CA LEU A 96 8.61 7.14 -7.20
C LEU A 96 9.84 6.22 -7.17
N ASP A 97 10.71 6.30 -8.19
CA ASP A 97 11.98 5.59 -8.22
C ASP A 97 12.93 6.11 -7.13
N ASP A 98 13.00 7.42 -6.91
CA ASP A 98 13.82 8.03 -5.85
C ASP A 98 13.32 7.63 -4.45
N PHE A 99 11.99 7.65 -4.26
CA PHE A 99 11.37 7.21 -3.01
C PHE A 99 11.66 5.74 -2.72
N LEU A 100 11.54 4.85 -3.71
CA LEU A 100 11.85 3.44 -3.53
C LEU A 100 13.34 3.23 -3.21
N ALA A 101 14.24 3.90 -3.94
CA ALA A 101 15.67 3.79 -3.70
C ALA A 101 16.05 4.23 -2.27
N SER A 102 15.45 5.32 -1.80
CA SER A 102 15.66 5.84 -0.44
C SER A 102 15.12 4.89 0.63
N ALA A 103 13.94 4.30 0.41
CA ALA A 103 13.36 3.32 1.31
C ALA A 103 14.21 2.03 1.39
N VAL A 104 14.74 1.56 0.25
CA VAL A 104 15.64 0.40 0.20
C VAL A 104 16.94 0.69 0.95
N ASP A 105 17.54 1.87 0.76
CA ASP A 105 18.75 2.26 1.48
C ASP A 105 18.50 2.35 3.00
N ALA A 106 17.40 2.97 3.41
CA ALA A 106 16.98 3.03 4.82
C ALA A 106 16.79 1.63 5.43
N ALA A 107 16.05 0.75 4.76
CA ALA A 107 15.77 -0.60 5.22
C ALA A 107 17.06 -1.42 5.37
N LYS A 108 18.00 -1.32 4.42
CA LYS A 108 19.30 -2.01 4.50
C LYS A 108 20.13 -1.51 5.67
N LYS A 109 20.20 -0.19 5.90
CA LYS A 109 20.92 0.39 7.03
C LYS A 109 20.34 -0.04 8.38
N ALA A 110 19.01 -0.03 8.53
CA ALA A 110 18.35 -0.56 9.73
C ALA A 110 18.58 -2.07 9.87
N GLY A 111 18.52 -2.82 8.77
CA GLY A 111 18.80 -4.26 8.78
C GLY A 111 20.20 -4.64 9.26
N GLU A 112 21.20 -3.78 9.05
CA GLU A 112 22.54 -3.96 9.63
C GLU A 112 22.55 -3.86 11.15
N ILE A 113 21.72 -2.97 11.74
CA ILE A 113 21.54 -2.86 13.19
C ILE A 113 20.86 -4.12 13.71
N ILE A 114 19.74 -4.52 13.08
CA ILE A 114 19.01 -5.75 13.45
C ILE A 114 19.93 -6.96 13.39
N ARG A 115 20.71 -7.14 12.31
CA ARG A 115 21.62 -8.27 12.17
C ARG A 115 22.65 -8.33 13.30
N LYS A 116 23.18 -7.17 13.73
CA LYS A 116 24.11 -7.10 14.86
C LYS A 116 23.42 -7.46 16.17
N GLY A 117 22.24 -6.88 16.44
CA GLY A 117 21.48 -7.14 17.67
C GLY A 117 20.92 -8.56 17.77
N PHE A 118 20.63 -9.21 16.63
CA PHE A 118 20.02 -10.54 16.59
C PHE A 118 20.87 -11.63 17.27
N TYR A 119 22.20 -11.54 17.13
CA TYR A 119 23.16 -12.50 17.68
C TYR A 119 23.75 -12.07 19.03
N GLN A 120 23.36 -10.91 19.56
CA GLN A 120 23.82 -10.41 20.85
C GLN A 120 22.85 -10.78 21.98
N ILE A 121 23.31 -10.62 23.22
CA ILE A 121 22.42 -10.69 24.39
C ILE A 121 21.47 -9.50 24.33
N LYS A 122 20.18 -9.76 24.45
CA LYS A 122 19.13 -8.76 24.25
C LYS A 122 18.70 -8.18 25.58
N HIS A 123 18.75 -6.86 25.69
CA HIS A 123 18.07 -6.13 26.75
C HIS A 123 16.63 -5.87 26.31
N VAL A 124 15.69 -6.49 27.01
CA VAL A 124 14.27 -6.48 26.66
C VAL A 124 13.53 -5.56 27.62
N GLU A 125 12.86 -4.54 27.07
CA GLU A 125 11.88 -3.74 27.77
C GLU A 125 10.47 -4.25 27.43
N HIS A 126 9.54 -4.14 28.38
CA HIS A 126 8.16 -4.61 28.19
C HIS A 126 7.20 -3.42 27.94
N LYS A 127 6.47 -3.45 26.82
CA LYS A 127 5.36 -2.55 26.49
C LYS A 127 4.00 -3.15 26.88
N GLY A 128 3.86 -3.65 28.11
CA GLY A 128 2.66 -4.35 28.56
C GLY A 128 2.97 -5.75 29.09
N GLN A 129 1.98 -6.65 29.15
CA GLN A 129 2.20 -7.99 29.72
C GLN A 129 3.01 -8.93 28.81
N VAL A 130 2.98 -8.69 27.50
CA VAL A 130 3.53 -9.60 26.47
C VAL A 130 4.29 -8.88 25.35
N ASP A 131 4.01 -7.60 25.13
CA ASP A 131 4.65 -6.83 24.07
C ASP A 131 6.08 -6.46 24.50
N LEU A 132 7.04 -6.71 23.60
CA LEU A 132 8.46 -6.50 23.83
C LEU A 132 8.92 -5.35 22.95
N VAL A 133 9.85 -4.55 23.45
CA VAL A 133 10.61 -3.61 22.66
C VAL A 133 12.08 -3.72 23.07
N THR A 134 12.97 -3.55 22.11
CA THR A 134 14.40 -3.54 22.37
C THR A 134 14.98 -2.17 22.00
N GLU A 135 16.19 -1.90 22.47
CA GLU A 135 16.96 -0.73 22.02
C GLU A 135 17.16 -0.73 20.50
N THR A 136 17.16 -1.91 19.87
CA THR A 136 17.26 -2.09 18.42
C THR A 136 16.06 -1.49 17.67
N ASP A 137 14.83 -1.66 18.18
CA ASP A 137 13.62 -1.10 17.55
C ASP A 137 13.71 0.44 17.48
N LYS A 138 14.06 1.08 18.61
CA LYS A 138 14.21 2.54 18.71
C LYS A 138 15.35 3.06 17.82
N GLU A 139 16.51 2.41 17.84
CA GLU A 139 17.67 2.79 17.02
C GLU A 139 17.34 2.70 15.52
N CYS A 140 16.62 1.66 15.11
CA CYS A 140 16.19 1.49 13.72
C CYS A 140 15.17 2.55 13.30
N GLU A 141 14.17 2.86 14.12
CA GLU A 141 13.17 3.90 13.79
C GLU A 141 13.84 5.27 13.65
N ASP A 142 14.68 5.65 14.60
CA ASP A 142 15.42 6.92 14.57
C ASP A 142 16.29 7.01 13.32
N LEU A 143 17.00 5.94 12.95
CA LEU A 143 17.80 5.91 11.74
C LEU A 143 16.94 6.13 10.50
N ILE A 144 15.85 5.37 10.35
CA ILE A 144 14.98 5.42 9.18
C ILE A 144 14.34 6.81 9.05
N PHE A 145 13.79 7.34 10.14
CA PHE A 145 13.14 8.65 10.17
C PHE A 145 14.14 9.75 9.84
N ASN A 146 15.30 9.78 10.48
CA ASN A 146 16.30 10.80 10.21
C ASN A 146 16.80 10.74 8.77
N HIS A 147 17.05 9.54 8.24
CA HIS A 147 17.49 9.36 6.87
C HIS A 147 16.46 9.87 5.84
N LEU A 148 15.20 9.46 5.98
CA LEU A 148 14.13 9.85 5.07
C LEU A 148 13.74 11.32 5.22
N LYS A 149 13.77 11.87 6.44
CA LYS A 149 13.45 13.29 6.71
C LYS A 149 14.48 14.26 6.14
N GLN A 150 15.75 13.86 6.09
CA GLN A 150 16.79 14.65 5.43
C GLN A 150 16.56 14.76 3.92
N LEU A 151 16.07 13.69 3.29
CA LEU A 151 15.78 13.66 1.85
C LEU A 151 14.43 14.31 1.52
N TYR A 152 13.44 14.13 2.40
CA TYR A 152 12.05 14.54 2.19
C TYR A 152 11.51 15.33 3.39
N PRO A 153 11.98 16.57 3.62
CA PRO A 153 11.66 17.34 4.83
C PRO A 153 10.18 17.75 4.94
N THR A 154 9.43 17.70 3.84
CA THR A 154 7.99 18.00 3.80
C THR A 154 7.09 16.78 4.03
N HIS A 155 7.66 15.56 3.99
CA HIS A 155 6.88 14.33 4.20
C HIS A 155 6.60 14.13 5.70
N LYS A 156 5.49 13.44 5.98
CA LYS A 156 5.10 13.03 7.33
C LYS A 156 5.59 11.62 7.64
N PHE A 157 5.54 11.26 8.92
CA PHE A 157 6.03 9.99 9.45
C PHE A 157 5.02 9.40 10.43
N ILE A 158 4.80 8.10 10.33
CA ILE A 158 4.07 7.27 11.30
C ILE A 158 4.96 6.07 11.58
N GLY A 159 5.29 5.84 12.84
CA GLY A 159 6.15 4.73 13.27
C GLY A 159 5.58 4.05 14.49
N GLU A 160 5.88 2.77 14.67
CA GLU A 160 5.44 2.00 15.83
C GLU A 160 5.92 2.62 17.14
N GLU A 161 7.21 2.92 17.25
CA GLU A 161 7.83 3.34 18.51
C GLU A 161 7.38 4.75 18.89
N THR A 162 7.36 5.66 17.92
CA THR A 162 6.81 7.00 18.06
C THR A 162 5.33 6.96 18.47
N THR A 163 4.54 6.06 17.89
CA THR A 163 3.11 5.92 18.24
C THR A 163 2.93 5.39 19.65
N ALA A 164 3.75 4.42 20.07
CA ALA A 164 3.74 3.90 21.43
C ALA A 164 4.12 4.97 22.47
N ALA A 165 5.07 5.86 22.13
CA ALA A 165 5.55 6.91 23.03
C ALA A 165 4.63 8.15 23.09
N TYR A 166 4.03 8.54 21.98
CA TYR A 166 3.35 9.85 21.84
C TYR A 166 1.88 9.77 21.40
N GLY A 167 1.36 8.56 21.14
CA GLY A 167 0.00 8.33 20.69
C GLY A 167 -0.15 8.30 19.17
N THR A 168 -1.37 7.99 18.71
CA THR A 168 -1.68 7.79 17.30
C THR A 168 -1.61 9.08 16.49
N THR A 169 -0.85 9.05 15.41
CA THR A 169 -0.84 10.12 14.39
C THR A 169 -1.86 9.83 13.31
N GLU A 170 -2.70 10.82 12.96
CA GLU A 170 -3.70 10.68 11.90
C GLU A 170 -3.03 10.58 10.52
N LEU A 171 -3.43 9.57 9.74
CA LEU A 171 -3.03 9.45 8.34
C LEU A 171 -3.77 10.47 7.47
N THR A 172 -3.01 11.41 6.89
CA THR A 172 -3.54 12.49 6.04
C THR A 172 -3.29 12.24 4.54
N ASP A 173 -3.75 13.14 3.67
CA ASP A 173 -3.49 13.07 2.23
C ASP A 173 -2.03 13.41 1.85
N GLU A 174 -1.30 14.06 2.74
CA GLU A 174 0.13 14.38 2.56
C GLU A 174 0.99 13.11 2.45
N PRO A 175 2.09 13.13 1.67
CA PRO A 175 3.03 12.03 1.60
C PRO A 175 3.51 11.62 3.00
N THR A 176 3.23 10.37 3.38
CA THR A 176 3.48 9.86 4.73
C THR A 176 4.23 8.54 4.66
N TRP A 177 5.44 8.53 5.20
CA TRP A 177 6.23 7.32 5.44
C TRP A 177 5.68 6.60 6.68
N ILE A 178 5.35 5.32 6.52
CA ILE A 178 4.82 4.46 7.57
C ILE A 178 5.84 3.34 7.80
N VAL A 179 6.38 3.25 9.01
CA VAL A 179 7.56 2.42 9.30
C VAL A 179 7.29 1.48 10.46
N ASP A 180 7.58 0.20 10.24
CA ASP A 180 7.86 -0.75 11.30
C ASP A 180 9.39 -0.97 11.31
N PRO A 181 10.09 -0.53 12.36
CA PRO A 181 11.53 -0.67 12.43
C PRO A 181 11.98 -2.13 12.63
N LEU A 182 11.12 -2.99 13.20
CA LEU A 182 11.40 -4.39 13.51
C LEU A 182 10.09 -5.19 13.69
N ASP A 183 9.47 -5.59 12.58
CA ASP A 183 8.34 -6.51 12.62
C ASP A 183 8.84 -7.89 13.08
N GLY A 184 8.13 -8.49 14.03
CA GLY A 184 8.52 -9.72 14.68
C GLY A 184 9.45 -9.54 15.88
N THR A 185 9.29 -8.50 16.70
CA THR A 185 10.11 -8.29 17.92
C THR A 185 10.15 -9.51 18.84
N THR A 186 9.05 -10.26 18.97
CA THR A 186 9.04 -11.55 19.71
C THR A 186 10.01 -12.55 19.07
N ASN A 187 9.97 -12.70 17.75
CA ASN A 187 10.89 -13.57 17.01
C ASN A 187 12.34 -13.11 17.19
N PHE A 188 12.59 -11.80 17.13
CA PHE A 188 13.92 -11.23 17.37
C PHE A 188 14.45 -11.61 18.75
N VAL A 189 13.65 -11.40 19.81
CA VAL A 189 14.02 -11.74 21.19
C VAL A 189 14.38 -13.22 21.33
N HIS A 190 13.59 -14.10 20.71
CA HIS A 190 13.81 -15.55 20.75
C HIS A 190 14.86 -16.07 19.74
N GLY A 191 15.40 -15.22 18.86
CA GLY A 191 16.34 -15.63 17.83
C GLY A 191 15.70 -16.46 16.70
N PHE A 192 14.39 -16.31 16.47
CA PHE A 192 13.71 -16.90 15.32
C PHE A 192 13.88 -15.97 14.10
N PRO A 193 14.38 -16.45 12.95
CA PRO A 193 14.90 -15.59 11.87
C PRO A 193 13.80 -15.02 10.94
N PHE A 194 12.58 -14.84 11.45
CA PHE A 194 11.44 -14.25 10.75
C PHE A 194 11.17 -12.86 11.32
N VAL A 195 12.07 -11.94 10.99
CA VAL A 195 12.06 -10.55 11.44
C VAL A 195 12.32 -9.65 10.24
N CYS A 196 11.76 -8.45 10.19
CA CYS A 196 12.03 -7.54 9.08
C CYS A 196 11.86 -6.06 9.42
N VAL A 197 12.43 -5.21 8.57
CA VAL A 197 12.07 -3.79 8.50
C VAL A 197 10.94 -3.66 7.48
N SER A 198 9.84 -2.97 7.81
CA SER A 198 8.76 -2.62 6.87
C SER A 198 8.69 -1.11 6.69
N ILE A 199 8.76 -0.65 5.44
CA ILE A 199 8.64 0.76 5.07
C ILE A 199 7.61 0.90 3.96
N GLY A 200 6.53 1.62 4.23
CA GLY A 200 5.55 2.03 3.22
C GLY A 200 5.51 3.54 3.04
N LEU A 201 5.24 4.01 1.82
CA LEU A 201 4.88 5.40 1.54
C LEU A 201 3.45 5.47 1.04
N THR A 202 2.65 6.30 1.69
CA THR A 202 1.31 6.66 1.21
C THR A 202 1.33 8.05 0.60
N ILE A 203 0.55 8.25 -0.48
CA ILE A 203 0.32 9.55 -1.11
C ILE A 203 -1.20 9.65 -1.35
N GLY A 204 -1.86 10.67 -0.82
CA GLY A 204 -3.32 10.74 -0.82
C GLY A 204 -3.96 9.54 -0.11
N LYS A 205 -3.35 9.09 0.99
CA LYS A 205 -3.73 7.87 1.75
C LYS A 205 -3.63 6.55 0.96
N VAL A 206 -3.10 6.57 -0.27
CA VAL A 206 -2.93 5.37 -1.09
C VAL A 206 -1.50 4.83 -0.93
N PRO A 207 -1.32 3.57 -0.48
CA PRO A 207 0.00 2.92 -0.47
C PRO A 207 0.59 2.88 -1.87
N THR A 208 1.77 3.46 -2.03
CA THR A 208 2.38 3.75 -3.35
C THR A 208 3.78 3.17 -3.51
N VAL A 209 4.58 3.13 -2.43
CA VAL A 209 5.90 2.48 -2.39
C VAL A 209 5.93 1.56 -1.18
N GLY A 210 6.51 0.37 -1.33
CA GLY A 210 6.67 -0.58 -0.24
C GLY A 210 8.00 -1.31 -0.30
N VAL A 211 8.68 -1.39 0.83
CA VAL A 211 9.91 -2.16 1.05
C VAL A 211 9.73 -2.99 2.31
N VAL A 212 10.04 -4.28 2.23
CA VAL A 212 10.12 -5.17 3.39
C VAL A 212 11.43 -5.93 3.31
N TYR A 213 12.27 -5.84 4.33
CA TYR A 213 13.60 -6.43 4.32
C TYR A 213 13.84 -7.31 5.54
N ASN A 214 14.04 -8.62 5.32
CA ASN A 214 14.54 -9.52 6.35
C ASN A 214 16.07 -9.59 6.26
N PRO A 215 16.80 -9.04 7.24
CA PRO A 215 18.27 -8.99 7.20
C PRO A 215 18.95 -10.30 7.63
N ILE A 216 18.21 -11.25 8.21
CA ILE A 216 18.77 -12.52 8.70
C ILE A 216 18.86 -13.55 7.58
N ILE A 217 17.88 -13.58 6.69
CA ILE A 217 17.86 -14.46 5.51
C ILE A 217 18.16 -13.71 4.20
N ASP A 218 18.47 -12.41 4.28
CA ASP A 218 18.83 -11.53 3.16
C ASP A 218 17.76 -11.50 2.05
N GLU A 219 16.53 -11.21 2.44
CA GLU A 219 15.39 -11.09 1.52
C GLU A 219 14.82 -9.68 1.54
N LEU A 220 15.02 -8.97 0.42
CA LEU A 220 14.51 -7.63 0.17
C LEU A 220 13.36 -7.67 -0.82
N PHE A 221 12.15 -7.49 -0.31
CA PHE A 221 10.94 -7.29 -1.09
C PHE A 221 10.76 -5.79 -1.37
N SER A 222 10.43 -5.45 -2.61
CA SER A 222 10.25 -4.07 -3.04
C SER A 222 9.19 -3.95 -4.11
N ALA A 223 8.40 -2.88 -4.05
CA ALA A 223 7.39 -2.57 -5.05
C ALA A 223 7.09 -1.08 -5.08
N MET A 224 6.70 -0.58 -6.25
CA MET A 224 6.10 0.74 -6.40
C MET A 224 4.93 0.65 -7.38
N ARG A 225 3.94 1.53 -7.20
CA ARG A 225 2.69 1.52 -7.95
C ARG A 225 2.91 1.46 -9.47
N GLY A 226 2.36 0.43 -10.11
CA GLY A 226 2.38 0.22 -11.56
C GLY A 226 3.71 -0.28 -12.13
N LYS A 227 4.63 -0.79 -11.31
CA LYS A 227 5.95 -1.28 -11.74
C LYS A 227 6.22 -2.75 -11.42
N GLY A 228 5.28 -3.42 -10.74
CA GLY A 228 5.46 -4.80 -10.30
C GLY A 228 6.21 -4.89 -8.97
N ALA A 229 6.25 -6.12 -8.45
CA ALA A 229 6.93 -6.46 -7.20
C ALA A 229 8.18 -7.30 -7.46
N PHE A 230 9.17 -7.15 -6.59
CA PHE A 230 10.48 -7.78 -6.72
C PHE A 230 10.95 -8.34 -5.38
N LEU A 231 11.61 -9.51 -5.44
CA LEU A 231 12.40 -10.10 -4.36
C LEU A 231 13.85 -10.16 -4.81
N ASN A 232 14.74 -9.46 -4.11
CA ASN A 232 16.17 -9.37 -4.44
C ASN A 232 16.40 -8.98 -5.91
N GLY A 233 15.58 -8.05 -6.43
CA GLY A 233 15.63 -7.58 -7.81
C GLY A 233 14.95 -8.49 -8.86
N ASN A 234 14.51 -9.69 -8.48
CA ASN A 234 13.79 -10.61 -9.37
C ASN A 234 12.29 -10.38 -9.26
N SER A 235 11.58 -10.31 -10.39
CA SER A 235 10.13 -10.15 -10.40
C SER A 235 9.43 -11.34 -9.73
N ILE A 236 8.45 -11.04 -8.88
CA ILE A 236 7.62 -12.01 -8.18
C ILE A 236 6.16 -11.87 -8.55
N LYS A 237 5.38 -12.92 -8.31
CA LYS A 237 3.93 -12.96 -8.47
C LYS A 237 3.32 -13.87 -7.42
N VAL A 238 2.05 -13.60 -7.10
CA VAL A 238 1.26 -14.48 -6.25
C VAL A 238 1.13 -15.88 -6.85
N SER A 239 0.78 -16.87 -6.01
CA SER A 239 0.55 -18.24 -6.46
C SER A 239 -0.63 -18.34 -7.44
N SER A 240 -0.67 -19.41 -8.22
CA SER A 240 -1.80 -19.75 -9.09
C SER A 240 -2.78 -20.74 -8.43
N GLN A 241 -2.71 -20.93 -7.11
CA GLN A 241 -3.58 -21.83 -6.38
C GLN A 241 -5.04 -21.36 -6.49
N SER A 242 -5.96 -22.26 -6.82
CA SER A 242 -7.38 -21.95 -7.00
C SER A 242 -8.31 -22.67 -6.02
N GLU A 243 -7.78 -23.63 -5.25
CA GLU A 243 -8.56 -24.44 -4.32
C GLU A 243 -8.10 -24.21 -2.88
N LEU A 244 -9.06 -23.90 -1.98
CA LEU A 244 -8.77 -23.71 -0.57
C LEU A 244 -8.12 -24.93 0.06
N VAL A 245 -8.63 -26.14 -0.20
CA VAL A 245 -8.17 -27.37 0.46
C VAL A 245 -6.71 -27.71 0.16
N THR A 246 -6.15 -27.18 -0.93
CA THR A 246 -4.74 -27.36 -1.28
C THR A 246 -3.88 -26.13 -1.00
N SER A 247 -4.46 -25.08 -0.41
CA SER A 247 -3.80 -23.81 -0.09
C SER A 247 -3.05 -23.84 1.25
N LEU A 248 -1.94 -23.11 1.31
CA LEU A 248 -1.19 -22.84 2.53
C LEU A 248 -1.64 -21.52 3.15
N LEU A 249 -2.23 -21.61 4.35
CA LEU A 249 -2.73 -20.47 5.12
C LEU A 249 -1.67 -19.98 6.10
N ALA A 250 -1.45 -18.67 6.15
CA ALA A 250 -0.78 -18.01 7.26
C ALA A 250 -1.79 -17.16 8.05
N THR A 251 -1.55 -17.03 9.35
CA THR A 251 -2.28 -16.14 10.25
C THR A 251 -1.45 -15.96 11.49
N GLU A 252 -1.73 -14.94 12.28
CA GLU A 252 -1.17 -14.81 13.62
C GLU A 252 -2.28 -14.88 14.66
N THR A 253 -1.95 -15.45 15.82
CA THR A 253 -2.74 -15.25 17.03
C THR A 253 -2.19 -14.00 17.65
N THR A 254 -2.67 -12.84 17.22
CA THR A 254 -2.18 -11.59 17.76
C THR A 254 -2.40 -11.64 19.27
N ASN A 255 -1.32 -11.48 20.03
CA ASN A 255 -1.41 -11.22 21.46
C ASN A 255 -2.10 -9.85 21.73
N GLN A 256 -2.39 -9.09 20.66
CA GLN A 256 -3.04 -7.79 20.63
C GLN A 256 -4.48 -7.81 20.09
N ILE A 257 -5.22 -8.93 20.20
CA ILE A 257 -6.67 -8.88 20.00
C ILE A 257 -7.30 -8.09 21.15
N LEU A 258 -7.29 -6.77 21.03
CA LEU A 258 -7.82 -5.85 22.02
C LEU A 258 -8.24 -4.53 21.40
N VAL A 259 -8.95 -4.58 20.27
CA VAL A 259 -9.48 -3.36 19.64
C VAL A 259 -10.96 -3.50 19.27
N VAL A 260 -11.76 -4.02 20.19
CA VAL A 260 -13.22 -3.79 20.15
C VAL A 260 -13.77 -3.13 21.43
N LEU A 261 -13.03 -3.13 22.54
CA LEU A 261 -13.44 -2.41 23.75
C LEU A 261 -12.34 -1.42 24.17
N LYS A 262 -12.30 -0.27 23.47
CA LYS A 262 -11.61 0.93 23.94
C LYS A 262 -12.21 1.34 25.28
N GLU A 263 -11.64 0.90 26.39
CA GLU A 263 -11.75 1.66 27.65
C GLU A 263 -10.74 1.31 28.75
N GLN A 264 -9.92 0.26 28.64
CA GLN A 264 -8.88 0.01 29.65
C GLN A 264 -7.59 -0.47 29.02
N ALA A 265 -6.54 0.34 29.17
CA ALA A 265 -5.18 0.03 28.77
C ALA A 265 -4.75 -1.35 29.29
N GLY A 266 -4.37 -2.24 28.38
CA GLY A 266 -3.67 -3.48 28.69
C GLY A 266 -4.10 -4.65 27.82
N THR A 267 -3.11 -5.29 27.18
CA THR A 267 -3.14 -6.60 26.51
C THR A 267 -3.63 -7.71 27.44
N LYS A 268 -4.95 -7.79 27.69
CA LYS A 268 -5.59 -8.90 28.39
C LYS A 268 -5.84 -10.04 27.41
N ARG A 269 -4.98 -11.06 27.49
CA ARG A 269 -5.18 -12.39 26.90
C ARG A 269 -6.33 -13.10 27.61
N ASP A 270 -7.55 -12.61 27.44
CA ASP A 270 -8.72 -13.18 28.08
C ASP A 270 -9.17 -14.45 27.35
N LYS A 271 -9.84 -15.35 28.09
CA LYS A 271 -10.25 -16.65 27.58
C LYS A 271 -11.18 -16.55 26.37
N LEU A 272 -12.07 -15.56 26.32
CA LEU A 272 -13.03 -15.43 25.21
C LEU A 272 -12.31 -15.10 23.91
N THR A 273 -11.34 -14.20 23.98
CA THR A 273 -10.51 -13.81 22.84
C THR A 273 -9.66 -14.97 22.31
N VAL A 274 -9.04 -15.75 23.20
CA VAL A 274 -8.29 -16.96 22.83
C VAL A 274 -9.21 -18.03 22.24
N ASP A 275 -10.37 -18.28 22.86
CA ASP A 275 -11.36 -19.23 22.37
C ASP A 275 -11.88 -18.83 20.98
N ALA A 276 -12.20 -17.55 20.76
CA ALA A 276 -12.66 -17.05 19.45
C ALA A 276 -11.60 -17.29 18.35
N THR A 277 -10.34 -17.00 18.65
CA THR A 277 -9.24 -17.19 17.70
C THR A 277 -9.01 -18.67 17.40
N THR A 278 -8.93 -19.49 18.45
CA THR A 278 -8.70 -20.94 18.30
C THR A 278 -9.87 -21.66 17.62
N ASN A 279 -11.11 -21.26 17.90
CA ASN A 279 -12.28 -21.78 17.20
C ASN A 279 -12.27 -21.44 15.71
N ARG A 280 -11.90 -20.19 15.37
CA ARG A 280 -11.72 -19.77 13.97
C ARG A 280 -10.66 -20.62 13.29
N LEU A 281 -9.48 -20.78 13.90
CA LEU A 281 -8.41 -21.65 13.37
C LEU A 281 -8.90 -23.09 13.17
N ASN A 282 -9.54 -23.67 14.19
CA ASN A 282 -10.06 -25.03 14.13
C ASN A 282 -11.02 -25.23 12.93
N SER A 283 -11.91 -24.27 12.69
CA SER A 283 -12.85 -24.34 11.56
C SER A 283 -12.19 -24.17 10.18
N LEU A 284 -11.05 -23.47 10.10
CA LEU A 284 -10.28 -23.28 8.86
C LEU A 284 -9.36 -24.47 8.56
N LEU A 285 -8.87 -25.18 9.57
CA LEU A 285 -7.91 -26.30 9.42
C LEU A 285 -8.44 -27.44 8.54
N PHE A 286 -9.75 -27.64 8.46
CA PHE A 286 -10.37 -28.63 7.57
C PHE A 286 -10.59 -28.12 6.13
N LYS A 287 -10.44 -26.82 5.91
CA LYS A 287 -10.67 -26.15 4.62
C LYS A 287 -9.37 -25.84 3.88
N VAL A 288 -8.21 -25.95 4.54
CA VAL A 288 -6.89 -25.63 3.97
C VAL A 288 -5.92 -26.80 4.14
N ARG A 289 -4.81 -26.80 3.38
CA ARG A 289 -3.80 -27.87 3.45
C ARG A 289 -3.03 -27.84 4.76
N SER A 290 -2.62 -26.65 5.19
CA SER A 290 -1.77 -26.45 6.36
C SER A 290 -1.79 -24.99 6.80
N LEU A 291 -1.32 -24.75 8.02
CA LEU A 291 -1.27 -23.44 8.68
C LEU A 291 0.18 -23.03 8.97
N ARG A 292 0.48 -21.74 8.89
CA ARG A 292 1.69 -21.11 9.40
C ARG A 292 1.32 -19.96 10.34
N MET A 293 2.08 -19.84 11.41
CA MET A 293 2.08 -18.69 12.33
C MET A 293 3.55 -18.34 12.48
N SER A 294 3.99 -17.36 11.70
CA SER A 294 5.40 -17.02 11.52
C SER A 294 5.84 -15.88 12.43
N GLY A 295 4.91 -15.14 13.02
CA GLY A 295 5.15 -14.04 13.94
C GLY A 295 5.57 -12.72 13.28
N SER A 296 5.28 -12.53 11.98
CA SER A 296 5.55 -11.27 11.25
C SER A 296 4.46 -11.02 10.20
N CYS A 297 3.69 -9.95 10.39
CA CYS A 297 2.60 -9.57 9.48
C CYS A 297 3.15 -9.16 8.10
N ALA A 298 4.22 -8.36 8.07
CA ALA A 298 4.81 -7.86 6.84
C ALA A 298 5.45 -8.99 6.01
N LEU A 299 6.13 -9.96 6.64
CA LEU A 299 6.68 -11.12 5.94
C LEU A 299 5.59 -12.10 5.47
N ASN A 300 4.51 -12.25 6.22
CA ASN A 300 3.37 -13.06 5.74
C ASN A 300 2.75 -12.43 4.48
N LEU A 301 2.57 -11.11 4.43
CA LEU A 301 2.16 -10.41 3.20
C LEU A 301 3.16 -10.63 2.05
N CYS A 302 4.46 -10.53 2.31
CA CYS A 302 5.49 -10.80 1.30
C CYS A 302 5.48 -12.27 0.84
N GLY A 303 5.15 -13.21 1.73
CA GLY A 303 4.95 -14.62 1.41
C GLY A 303 3.80 -14.83 0.42
N ILE A 304 2.70 -14.07 0.54
CA ILE A 304 1.64 -14.04 -0.48
C ILE A 304 2.17 -13.52 -1.80
N ALA A 305 2.86 -12.38 -1.77
CA ALA A 305 3.36 -11.71 -2.97
C ALA A 305 4.33 -12.56 -3.81
N CYS A 306 5.08 -13.46 -3.19
CA CYS A 306 5.98 -14.38 -3.89
C CYS A 306 5.43 -15.82 -4.04
N GLY A 307 4.17 -16.05 -3.68
CA GLY A 307 3.50 -17.34 -3.83
C GLY A 307 4.02 -18.45 -2.91
N ARG A 308 4.73 -18.10 -1.83
CA ARG A 308 5.11 -19.03 -0.75
C ARG A 308 3.93 -19.36 0.15
N LEU A 309 3.01 -18.41 0.28
CA LEU A 309 1.74 -18.52 0.97
C LEU A 309 0.63 -18.27 -0.05
N ASP A 310 -0.52 -18.89 0.18
CA ASP A 310 -1.69 -18.74 -0.70
C ASP A 310 -2.74 -17.82 -0.08
N LEU A 311 -2.88 -17.90 1.24
CA LEU A 311 -3.86 -17.17 2.04
C LEU A 311 -3.16 -16.57 3.26
N PHE A 312 -3.50 -15.34 3.59
CA PHE A 312 -3.10 -14.71 4.85
C PHE A 312 -4.28 -13.94 5.42
N TYR A 313 -4.49 -14.01 6.73
CA TYR A 313 -5.32 -13.04 7.43
C TYR A 313 -4.74 -12.73 8.81
N GLU A 314 -5.00 -11.53 9.30
CA GLU A 314 -4.66 -11.11 10.65
C GLU A 314 -5.65 -10.06 11.16
N LEU A 315 -5.93 -10.13 12.46
CA LEU A 315 -6.87 -9.27 13.16
C LEU A 315 -6.18 -8.65 14.38
N GLY A 316 -6.31 -7.34 14.56
CA GLY A 316 -5.75 -6.63 15.71
C GLY A 316 -4.22 -6.51 15.70
N PHE A 317 -3.59 -6.39 14.53
CA PHE A 317 -2.17 -6.03 14.43
C PHE A 317 -1.93 -4.60 14.95
N GLY A 318 -0.67 -4.27 15.29
CA GLY A 318 -0.29 -3.08 16.04
C GLY A 318 -0.68 -1.78 15.35
N GLY A 319 -0.46 -1.67 14.05
CA GLY A 319 -0.80 -0.45 13.31
C GLY A 319 -0.58 -0.51 11.80
N PRO A 320 -0.77 0.62 11.09
CA PRO A 320 -0.61 0.65 9.64
C PRO A 320 0.80 0.25 9.17
N TRP A 321 1.81 0.31 10.03
CA TRP A 321 3.20 -0.06 9.74
C TRP A 321 3.39 -1.56 9.43
N ASP A 322 2.61 -2.43 10.07
CA ASP A 322 2.60 -3.88 9.84
C ASP A 322 2.23 -4.24 8.39
N VAL A 323 1.43 -3.39 7.74
CA VAL A 323 0.79 -3.69 6.45
C VAL A 323 1.19 -2.74 5.33
N ALA A 324 1.72 -1.54 5.62
CA ALA A 324 1.94 -0.50 4.61
C ALA A 324 2.86 -0.95 3.47
N GLY A 325 4.03 -1.50 3.80
CA GLY A 325 4.99 -2.01 2.83
C GLY A 325 4.46 -3.25 2.11
N GLY A 326 4.04 -4.25 2.88
CA GLY A 326 3.53 -5.53 2.36
C GLY A 326 2.32 -5.38 1.44
N ALA A 327 1.41 -4.44 1.72
CA ALA A 327 0.21 -4.24 0.90
C ALA A 327 0.52 -3.74 -0.52
N VAL A 328 1.53 -2.88 -0.69
CA VAL A 328 2.00 -2.45 -2.03
C VAL A 328 2.59 -3.65 -2.76
N ILE A 329 3.44 -4.42 -2.07
CA ILE A 329 4.15 -5.57 -2.64
C ILE A 329 3.14 -6.65 -3.11
N VAL A 330 2.12 -6.98 -2.32
CA VAL A 330 1.07 -7.94 -2.72
C VAL A 330 0.30 -7.45 -3.94
N LYS A 331 -0.14 -6.18 -3.96
CA LYS A 331 -0.92 -5.63 -5.07
C LYS A 331 -0.13 -5.63 -6.38
N GLU A 332 1.14 -5.23 -6.33
CA GLU A 332 2.02 -5.19 -7.49
C GLU A 332 2.46 -6.58 -7.97
N ALA A 333 2.40 -7.59 -7.10
CA ALA A 333 2.58 -9.00 -7.45
C ALA A 333 1.33 -9.65 -8.10
N GLY A 334 0.25 -8.89 -8.30
CA GLY A 334 -1.02 -9.38 -8.84
C GLY A 334 -1.95 -10.00 -7.81
N GLY A 335 -1.66 -9.83 -6.51
CA GLY A 335 -2.50 -10.26 -5.41
C GLY A 335 -3.57 -9.25 -5.03
N LEU A 336 -4.43 -9.67 -4.10
CA LEU A 336 -5.45 -8.82 -3.49
C LEU A 336 -5.15 -8.66 -2.00
N VAL A 337 -5.39 -7.45 -1.49
CA VAL A 337 -5.38 -7.11 -0.07
C VAL A 337 -6.75 -6.52 0.25
N TYR A 338 -7.41 -7.03 1.29
CA TYR A 338 -8.80 -6.71 1.63
C TYR A 338 -9.06 -6.88 3.13
N ASP A 339 -10.18 -6.36 3.62
CA ASP A 339 -10.63 -6.65 4.99
C ASP A 339 -11.15 -8.10 5.04
N PRO A 340 -10.88 -8.89 6.09
CA PRO A 340 -11.35 -10.28 6.24
C PRO A 340 -12.86 -10.50 6.04
N SER A 341 -13.70 -9.48 6.25
CA SER A 341 -15.14 -9.50 5.96
C SER A 341 -15.49 -9.43 4.46
N GLY A 342 -14.50 -9.18 3.61
CA GLY A 342 -14.60 -9.02 2.16
C GLY A 342 -14.69 -7.55 1.68
N LYS A 343 -14.70 -6.59 2.62
CA LYS A 343 -14.70 -5.15 2.30
C LYS A 343 -13.35 -4.69 1.73
N GLU A 344 -13.32 -3.46 1.22
CA GLU A 344 -12.08 -2.83 0.78
C GLU A 344 -11.08 -2.73 1.92
N PHE A 345 -9.79 -2.85 1.58
CA PHE A 345 -8.71 -2.72 2.53
C PHE A 345 -8.61 -1.28 3.03
N ASP A 346 -8.70 -1.12 4.35
CA ASP A 346 -8.36 0.10 5.07
C ASP A 346 -7.11 -0.17 5.91
N ILE A 347 -6.02 0.51 5.55
CA ILE A 347 -4.71 0.41 6.18
C ILE A 347 -4.74 0.72 7.70
N THR A 348 -5.74 1.47 8.16
CA THR A 348 -5.88 1.88 9.57
C THR A 348 -6.80 0.97 10.38
N SER A 349 -7.48 0.01 9.74
CA SER A 349 -8.53 -0.80 10.37
C SER A 349 -8.03 -1.94 11.27
N GLN A 350 -6.70 -2.16 11.31
CA GLN A 350 -6.05 -3.26 12.01
C GLN A 350 -6.63 -4.64 11.67
N ARG A 351 -7.13 -4.82 10.44
CA ARG A 351 -7.60 -6.09 9.91
C ARG A 351 -7.15 -6.22 8.48
N VAL A 352 -6.57 -7.36 8.14
CA VAL A 352 -6.07 -7.60 6.79
C VAL A 352 -6.29 -9.05 6.40
N ALA A 353 -6.64 -9.27 5.15
CA ALA A 353 -6.54 -10.53 4.47
C ALA A 353 -5.89 -10.32 3.10
N ALA A 354 -5.11 -11.30 2.66
CA ALA A 354 -4.46 -11.28 1.37
C ALA A 354 -4.46 -12.66 0.72
N SER A 355 -4.59 -12.68 -0.60
CA SER A 355 -4.57 -13.89 -1.41
C SER A 355 -4.35 -13.55 -2.89
N ASN A 356 -4.22 -14.58 -3.74
CA ASN A 356 -4.41 -14.39 -5.17
C ASN A 356 -5.91 -14.17 -5.53
N PRO A 357 -6.24 -13.63 -6.71
CA PRO A 357 -7.63 -13.35 -7.08
C PRO A 357 -8.57 -14.57 -7.14
N LEU A 358 -8.04 -15.78 -7.34
CA LEU A 358 -8.85 -17.00 -7.48
C LEU A 358 -9.38 -17.49 -6.13
N LEU A 359 -8.69 -17.18 -5.03
CA LEU A 359 -9.03 -17.66 -3.70
C LEU A 359 -9.85 -16.69 -2.86
N LYS A 360 -9.89 -15.39 -3.22
CA LYS A 360 -10.50 -14.33 -2.39
C LYS A 360 -11.91 -14.68 -1.91
N ASP A 361 -12.82 -14.98 -2.83
CA ASP A 361 -14.23 -15.13 -2.50
C ASP A 361 -14.47 -16.37 -1.63
N ALA A 362 -13.81 -17.48 -1.98
CA ALA A 362 -13.87 -18.70 -1.18
C ALA A 362 -13.29 -18.49 0.22
N PHE A 363 -12.19 -17.74 0.33
CA PHE A 363 -11.55 -17.48 1.61
C PHE A 363 -12.39 -16.56 2.51
N VAL A 364 -12.98 -15.50 1.96
CA VAL A 364 -13.91 -14.62 2.69
C VAL A 364 -15.11 -15.41 3.21
N GLU A 365 -15.68 -16.29 2.38
CA GLU A 365 -16.78 -17.16 2.82
C GLU A 365 -16.35 -18.13 3.92
N ALA A 366 -15.15 -18.71 3.78
CA ALA A 366 -14.58 -19.58 4.81
C ALA A 366 -14.41 -18.84 6.15
N LEU A 367 -13.93 -17.59 6.13
CA LEU A 367 -13.73 -16.76 7.31
C LEU A 367 -15.04 -16.36 8.00
N LYS A 368 -16.11 -16.08 7.25
CA LYS A 368 -17.43 -15.74 7.79
C LYS A 368 -18.12 -16.90 8.47
N GLN A 369 -17.93 -18.12 7.95
CA GLN A 369 -18.46 -19.34 8.58
C GLN A 369 -17.69 -19.74 9.85
N SER A 370 -16.59 -19.06 10.13
CA SER A 370 -15.69 -19.30 11.26
C SER A 370 -15.86 -18.26 12.38
N GLU A 371 -16.81 -17.34 12.23
CA GLU A 371 -17.31 -16.39 13.23
C GLU A 371 -18.53 -16.94 13.96
#